data_AF-A0A3D4DU64-F1
#
_entry.id   AF-A0A3D4DU64-F1
#
_cell.length_a   1.000
_cell.length_b   1.000
_cell.length_c   1.000
_cell.angle_alpha   90.00
_cell.angle_beta   90.00
_cell.angle_gamma   90.00
#
_symmetry.space_group_name_H-M   'P 1'
#
loop_
_entity.id
_entity.type
_entity.pdbx_description
1 polymer ?
#
loop_
_entity_poly.entity_id
_entity_poly.type
_entity_poly.pdbx_seq_one_letter_code
_entity_poly.pdbx_strand_id
1 'polypeptide(L)'
;MRANLIMNGDIQIGFGLMPAARDDEIAPGMRLVFLAILPHMIRAVVLQWRIHRLEMKHAAARSSGHASGVLVVNSDGRILLADPAAEAILANGASLVVRHGILHAREAHDSDTLHRLI
;
A
#
# COMPACT_ATOMS: atom_id res chain seq x y z
N MET A 1 -1.03 21.97 14.76
CA MET A 1 -0.09 22.02 13.60
C MET A 1 -0.12 20.66 12.89
N ARG A 2 0.02 20.61 11.56
CA ARG A 2 -0.01 19.36 10.78
C ARG A 2 1.20 19.27 9.84
N ALA A 3 1.76 18.06 9.71
CA ALA A 3 2.77 17.73 8.72
C ALA A 3 2.28 16.53 7.90
N ASN A 4 2.27 16.67 6.58
CA ASN A 4 1.81 15.63 5.67
C ASN A 4 3.02 14.97 4.99
N LEU A 5 3.06 13.65 5.01
CA LEU A 5 3.95 12.84 4.21
C LEU A 5 3.13 12.23 3.07
N ILE A 6 3.53 12.52 1.83
CA ILE A 6 2.96 11.92 0.63
C ILE A 6 3.95 10.87 0.13
N MET A 7 3.51 9.62 0.01
CA MET A 7 4.32 8.50 -0.47
C MET A 7 3.73 7.95 -1.76
N ASN A 8 4.55 7.90 -2.82
CA ASN A 8 4.24 7.33 -4.14
C ASN A 8 2.97 7.88 -4.84
N GLY A 9 2.50 9.07 -4.47
CA GLY A 9 1.33 9.72 -5.08
C GLY A 9 -0.03 9.33 -4.49
N ASP A 10 -0.13 8.16 -3.86
CA ASP A 10 -1.43 7.58 -3.47
C ASP A 10 -1.63 7.48 -1.94
N ILE A 11 -0.56 7.50 -1.14
CA ILE A 11 -0.64 7.33 0.32
C ILE A 11 -0.30 8.65 1.02
N GLN A 12 -1.24 9.14 1.84
CA GLN A 12 -1.05 10.30 2.70
C GLN A 12 -1.02 9.89 4.17
N ILE A 13 0.05 10.25 4.88
CA ILE A 13 0.17 10.08 6.33
C ILE A 13 0.31 11.46 6.97
N GLY A 14 -0.56 11.77 7.93
CA GLY A 14 -0.57 13.04 8.64
C GLY A 14 -0.07 12.89 10.08
N PHE A 15 0.86 13.75 10.49
CA PHE A 15 1.24 13.94 11.88
C PHE A 15 0.61 15.22 12.42
N GLY A 16 -0.18 15.10 13.49
CA GLY A 16 -0.89 16.21 14.10
C GLY A 16 -0.43 16.44 15.54
N LEU A 17 -0.18 17.71 15.87
CA LEU A 17 -0.12 18.17 17.26
C LEU A 17 -1.46 18.82 17.60
N MET A 18 -2.14 18.25 18.59
CA MET A 18 -3.45 18.67 19.08
C MET A 18 -3.38 18.85 20.61
N PRO A 19 -4.11 19.82 21.17
CA PRO A 19 -4.15 20.00 22.62
C PRO A 19 -4.89 18.84 23.30
N ALA A 20 -4.60 18.61 24.59
CA ALA A 20 -5.26 17.56 25.35
C ALA A 20 -6.74 17.90 25.55
N ALA A 21 -7.61 16.90 25.75
CA ALA A 21 -9.07 17.10 25.84
C ALA A 21 -9.56 18.07 26.95
N ARG A 22 -8.67 18.52 27.84
CA ARG A 22 -8.95 19.44 28.95
C ARG A 22 -8.22 20.78 28.84
N ASP A 23 -7.37 20.94 27.84
CA ASP A 23 -6.64 22.18 27.57
C ASP A 23 -7.05 22.69 26.20
N ASP A 24 -7.40 23.96 26.10
CA ASP A 24 -7.70 24.59 24.79
C ASP A 24 -6.42 25.05 24.07
N GLU A 25 -5.26 24.90 24.71
CA GLU A 25 -3.98 25.42 24.23
C GLU A 25 -2.90 24.35 24.11
N ILE A 26 -2.04 24.50 23.09
CA ILE A 26 -0.83 23.69 22.95
C ILE A 26 0.27 24.38 23.76
N ALA A 27 0.82 23.68 24.76
CA ALA A 27 1.90 24.22 25.58
C ALA A 27 3.07 24.74 24.72
N PRO A 28 3.65 25.93 25.03
CA PRO A 28 4.65 26.60 24.18
C PRO A 28 5.86 25.72 23.81
N GLY A 29 6.29 24.84 24.71
CA GLY A 29 7.42 23.92 24.47
C GLY A 29 7.08 22.70 23.60
N MET A 30 5.80 22.30 23.53
CA MET A 30 5.38 21.09 22.81
C MET A 30 5.54 21.20 21.30
N ARG A 31 5.44 22.42 20.75
CA ARG A 31 5.72 22.67 19.34
C ARG A 31 7.17 22.35 18.98
N LEU A 32 8.12 22.75 19.83
CA LEU A 32 9.55 22.49 19.60
C LEU A 32 9.86 21.00 19.71
N VAL A 33 9.28 20.31 20.70
CA VAL A 33 9.42 18.85 20.85
C VAL A 33 8.83 18.12 19.63
N PHE A 34 7.64 18.51 19.19
CA PHE A 34 6.99 17.94 18.00
C PHE A 34 7.86 18.12 16.75
N LEU A 35 8.38 19.33 16.52
CA LEU A 35 9.28 19.60 15.39
C LEU A 35 10.60 18.82 15.48
N ALA A 36 11.13 18.62 16.68
CA ALA A 36 12.36 17.85 16.89
C ALA A 36 12.17 16.36 16.57
N ILE A 37 11.02 15.76 16.93
CA ILE A 37 10.78 14.34 16.70
C ILE A 37 10.19 14.03 15.32
N LEU A 38 9.53 14.99 14.68
CA LEU A 38 8.86 14.80 13.39
C LEU A 38 9.75 14.15 12.30
N PRO A 39 11.03 14.53 12.10
CA PRO A 39 11.91 13.86 11.14
C PRO A 39 12.14 12.37 11.46
N HIS A 40 12.15 12.01 12.75
CA HIS A 40 12.28 10.61 13.18
C HIS A 40 10.99 9.84 12.91
N MET A 41 9.82 10.43 13.14
CA MET A 41 8.53 9.82 12.82
C MET A 41 8.38 9.57 11.31
N ILE A 42 8.75 10.54 10.48
CA ILE A 42 8.76 10.41 9.02
C ILE A 42 9.67 9.25 8.61
N ARG A 43 10.91 9.19 9.14
CA ARG A 43 11.84 8.08 8.84
C ARG A 43 11.29 6.73 9.25
N ALA A 44 10.68 6.61 10.42
CA ALA A 44 10.10 5.36 10.91
C ALA A 44 9.00 4.87 9.97
N VAL A 45 8.10 5.76 9.53
CA VAL A 45 7.05 5.43 8.57
C VAL A 45 7.61 4.98 7.22
N VAL A 46 8.60 5.70 6.69
CA VAL A 46 9.26 5.33 5.42
C VAL A 46 9.94 3.96 5.53
N LEU A 47 10.60 3.68 6.65
CA LEU A 47 11.25 2.38 6.89
C LEU A 47 10.22 1.26 7.00
N GLN A 48 9.16 1.46 7.78
CA GLN A 48 8.07 0.49 7.93
C GLN A 48 7.46 0.15 6.57
N TRP A 49 7.22 1.16 5.73
CA TRP A 49 6.68 0.96 4.40
C TRP A 49 7.64 0.16 3.49
N ARG A 50 8.95 0.44 3.57
CA ARG A 50 9.97 -0.32 2.83
C ARG A 50 10.06 -1.77 3.27
N ILE A 51 10.01 -2.04 4.58
CA ILE A 51 10.02 -3.39 5.15
C ILE A 51 8.79 -4.15 4.66
N HIS A 52 7.60 -3.57 4.81
CA HIS A 52 6.36 -4.20 4.35
C HIS A 52 6.41 -4.56 2.86
N ARG A 53 6.92 -3.66 2.02
CA ARG A 53 7.10 -3.94 0.58
C ARG A 53 8.09 -5.07 0.31
N LEU A 54 9.17 -5.17 1.10
CA LEU A 54 10.13 -6.27 1.00
C LEU A 54 9.51 -7.60 1.45
N GLU A 55 8.72 -7.60 2.52
CA GLU A 55 7.98 -8.77 2.99
C GLU A 55 6.99 -9.27 1.94
N MET A 56 6.24 -8.36 1.30
CA MET A 56 5.34 -8.69 0.19
C MET A 56 6.09 -9.32 -0.99
N LYS A 57 7.25 -8.76 -1.35
CA LYS A 57 8.14 -9.33 -2.39
C LYS A 57 8.61 -10.74 -2.01
N HIS A 58 9.02 -10.93 -0.77
CA HIS A 58 9.47 -12.23 -0.27
C HIS A 58 8.34 -13.26 -0.23
N ALA A 59 7.13 -12.86 0.17
CA ALA A 59 5.96 -13.73 0.17
C ALA A 59 5.64 -14.20 -1.26
N ALA A 60 5.60 -13.28 -2.23
CA ALA A 60 5.40 -13.62 -3.65
C ALA A 60 6.52 -14.49 -4.22
N ALA A 61 7.78 -14.24 -3.85
CA ALA A 61 8.89 -15.09 -4.26
C ALA A 61 8.77 -16.51 -3.70
N ARG A 62 8.30 -16.68 -2.45
CA ARG A 62 8.09 -18.00 -1.85
C ARG A 62 6.91 -18.76 -2.43
N SER A 63 5.88 -18.07 -2.91
CA SER A 63 4.72 -18.70 -3.52
C SER A 63 4.98 -19.25 -4.93
N SER A 64 6.05 -18.82 -5.59
CA SER A 64 6.46 -19.28 -6.94
C SER A 64 6.76 -20.79 -7.08
N GLY A 65 6.72 -21.55 -5.98
CA GLY A 65 6.76 -23.02 -5.99
C GLY A 65 5.40 -23.72 -6.13
N HIS A 66 4.28 -22.98 -6.10
CA HIS A 66 2.95 -23.54 -6.35
C HIS A 66 2.59 -23.35 -7.81
N ALA A 67 1.91 -24.33 -8.43
CA ALA A 67 1.50 -24.28 -9.84
C ALA A 67 0.46 -23.18 -10.18
N SER A 68 0.13 -22.31 -9.22
CA SER A 68 -0.79 -21.18 -9.37
C SER A 68 0.01 -19.89 -9.26
N GLY A 69 -0.05 -19.05 -10.30
CA GLY A 69 0.62 -17.74 -10.29
C GLY A 69 0.11 -16.83 -9.18
N VAL A 70 0.98 -15.94 -8.68
CA VAL A 70 0.67 -15.01 -7.60
C VAL A 70 0.70 -13.55 -8.06
N LEU A 71 -0.38 -12.85 -7.72
CA LEU A 71 -0.51 -11.41 -7.87
C LEU A 71 -0.63 -10.76 -6.51
N VAL A 72 0.09 -9.67 -6.33
CA VAL A 72 -0.04 -8.80 -5.17
C VAL A 72 -0.59 -7.47 -5.65
N VAL A 73 -1.76 -7.10 -5.15
CA VAL A 73 -2.45 -5.85 -5.50
C VAL A 73 -2.58 -4.93 -4.28
N ASN A 74 -2.70 -3.62 -4.51
CA ASN A 74 -3.14 -2.70 -3.46
C ASN A 74 -4.69 -2.71 -3.32
N SER A 75 -5.23 -1.91 -2.41
CA SER A 75 -6.68 -1.78 -2.17
C SER A 75 -7.47 -1.28 -3.39
N ASP A 76 -6.82 -0.63 -4.35
CA ASP A 76 -7.44 -0.12 -5.58
C ASP A 76 -7.34 -1.14 -6.73
N GLY A 77 -6.86 -2.36 -6.46
CA GLY A 77 -6.64 -3.40 -7.47
C GLY A 77 -5.40 -3.14 -8.35
N ARG A 78 -4.53 -2.19 -7.99
CA ARG A 78 -3.29 -1.91 -8.69
C ARG A 78 -2.27 -3.01 -8.40
N ILE A 79 -1.72 -3.61 -9.46
CA ILE A 79 -0.70 -4.64 -9.35
C ILE A 79 0.59 -4.02 -8.82
N LEU A 80 0.99 -4.47 -7.64
CA LEU A 80 2.25 -4.14 -6.99
C LEU A 80 3.35 -5.15 -7.36
N LEU A 81 2.94 -6.40 -7.58
CA LEU A 81 3.83 -7.48 -7.99
C LEU A 81 3.07 -8.58 -8.72
N ALA A 82 3.72 -9.21 -9.70
CA ALA A 82 3.29 -10.44 -10.34
C ALA A 82 4.50 -11.38 -10.40
N ASP A 83 4.31 -12.66 -10.10
CA ASP A 83 5.32 -13.67 -10.42
C ASP A 83 5.22 -14.08 -11.92
N PRO A 84 6.26 -14.73 -12.48
CA PRO A 84 6.25 -15.09 -13.91
C PRO A 84 5.07 -15.98 -14.32
N ALA A 85 4.56 -16.82 -13.41
CA ALA A 85 3.40 -17.67 -13.68
C ALA A 85 2.11 -16.84 -13.78
N ALA A 86 1.93 -15.84 -12.90
CA ALA A 86 0.83 -14.88 -12.98
C ALA A 86 0.92 -14.01 -14.23
N GLU A 87 2.13 -13.54 -14.59
CA GLU A 87 2.34 -12.78 -15.83
C GLU A 87 1.93 -13.61 -17.06
N ALA A 88 2.30 -14.89 -17.11
CA ALA A 88 1.91 -15.80 -18.19
C ALA A 88 0.38 -16.03 -18.23
N ILE A 89 -0.27 -16.20 -17.08
CA ILE A 89 -1.73 -16.35 -16.99
C ILE A 89 -2.44 -15.07 -17.47
N LEU A 90 -1.96 -13.90 -17.07
CA LEU A 90 -2.50 -12.61 -17.50
C LEU A 90 -2.27 -12.35 -19.00
N ALA A 91 -1.10 -12.71 -19.52
CA ALA A 91 -0.76 -12.57 -20.94
C ALA A 91 -1.60 -13.48 -21.85
N ASN A 92 -1.92 -14.69 -21.39
CA ASN A 92 -2.84 -15.59 -22.08
C ASN A 92 -4.29 -15.11 -22.07
N GLY A 93 -4.59 -14.07 -21.27
CA GLY A 93 -5.87 -13.42 -21.31
C GLY A 93 -7.00 -14.32 -20.81
N ALA A 94 -6.89 -14.80 -19.58
CA ALA A 94 -8.01 -15.43 -18.89
C ALA A 94 -9.10 -14.39 -18.51
N SER A 95 -10.02 -14.78 -17.61
CA SER A 95 -11.08 -13.96 -17.01
C SER A 95 -10.65 -12.61 -16.41
N LEU A 96 -9.34 -12.35 -16.28
CA LEU A 96 -8.77 -11.13 -15.73
C LEU A 96 -7.87 -10.45 -16.78
N VAL A 97 -7.93 -9.11 -16.84
CA VAL A 97 -7.12 -8.28 -17.73
C VAL A 97 -6.49 -7.12 -16.95
N VAL A 98 -5.31 -6.69 -17.37
CA VAL A 98 -4.63 -5.54 -16.77
C VAL A 98 -4.80 -4.31 -17.67
N ARG A 99 -5.34 -3.22 -17.12
CA ARG A 99 -5.42 -1.92 -17.81
C ARG A 99 -4.76 -0.87 -16.96
N HIS A 100 -3.75 -0.19 -17.49
CA HIS A 100 -2.98 0.84 -16.77
C HIS A 100 -2.41 0.36 -15.41
N GLY A 101 -2.07 -0.93 -15.31
CA GLY A 101 -1.58 -1.55 -14.07
C GLY A 101 -2.65 -1.90 -13.04
N ILE A 102 -3.93 -1.75 -13.37
CA ILE A 102 -5.07 -2.12 -12.52
C ILE A 102 -5.67 -3.42 -13.06
N LEU A 103 -6.00 -4.33 -12.15
CA LEU A 103 -6.65 -5.61 -12.46
C LEU A 103 -8.15 -5.39 -12.68
N HIS A 104 -8.65 -5.86 -13.81
CA HIS A 104 -10.07 -5.82 -14.17
C HIS A 104 -10.57 -7.21 -14.52
N ALA A 105 -11.85 -7.46 -14.26
CA ALA A 105 -12.55 -8.57 -14.88
C ALA A 105 -12.64 -8.34 -16.39
N ARG A 106 -12.48 -9.40 -17.17
CA ARG A 106 -12.61 -9.34 -18.63
C ARG A 106 -14.06 -9.10 -19.02
N GLU A 107 -14.97 -9.86 -18.41
CA GLU A 107 -16.40 -9.78 -18.66
C GLU A 107 -17.18 -9.53 -17.36
N ALA A 108 -18.43 -9.08 -17.47
CA ALA A 108 -19.26 -8.78 -16.31
C ALA A 108 -19.47 -10.00 -15.40
N HIS A 109 -19.58 -11.20 -15.98
CA HIS A 109 -19.75 -12.45 -15.22
C HIS A 109 -18.49 -12.89 -14.48
N ASP A 110 -17.31 -12.40 -14.89
CA ASP A 110 -16.04 -12.65 -14.21
C ASP A 110 -15.84 -11.73 -13.00
N SER A 111 -16.68 -10.68 -12.83
CA SER A 111 -16.53 -9.71 -11.74
C SER A 111 -16.71 -10.36 -10.37
N ASP A 112 -17.58 -11.37 -10.26
CA ASP A 112 -17.78 -12.14 -9.02
C ASP A 112 -16.56 -12.99 -8.66
N THR A 113 -15.77 -13.38 -9.66
CA THR A 113 -14.51 -14.10 -9.46
C THR A 113 -13.43 -13.14 -8.98
N LEU A 114 -13.35 -11.94 -9.58
CA LEU A 114 -12.45 -10.89 -9.10
C LEU A 114 -12.78 -10.49 -7.66
N HIS A 115 -14.05 -10.24 -7.33
CA HIS A 115 -14.47 -9.83 -5.99
C HIS A 115 -14.21 -10.89 -4.89
N ARG A 116 -13.98 -12.16 -5.29
CA ARG A 116 -13.59 -13.24 -4.36
C ARG A 116 -12.08 -13.36 -4.16
N LEU A 117 -11.27 -12.70 -4.99
CA LEU A 117 -9.81 -12.78 -4.98
C LEU A 117 -9.13 -11.59 -4.29
N ILE A 118 -9.86 -10.48 -4.12
CA ILE A 118 -9.45 -9.25 -3.40
C ILE A 118 -10.31 -9.05 -2.16
#